data_AF-A0A651GDH3-F1
#
_entry.id   AF-A0A651GDH3-F1
#
_cell.length_a   1.000
_cell.length_b   1.000
_cell.length_c   1.000
_cell.angle_alpha   90.00
_cell.angle_beta   90.00
_cell.angle_gamma   90.00
#
_symmetry.space_group_name_H-M   'P 1'
#
loop_
_entity.id
_entity.type
_entity.pdbx_description
1 polymer ?
#
loop_
_entity_poly.entity_id
_entity_poly.type
_entity_poly.pdbx_seq_one_letter_code
_entity_poly.pdbx_strand_id
1 'polypeptide(L)'
;MACHETATSGVSGAAGTYRGKIARDIGIDDLLASIAPRPPLIAAGETDCYAADAEQIIGSAAAAYEELGAGDALRGTIYPGGHALTQQRHDDIVNWIVATA
;
A
#
# COMPACT_ATOMS: atom_id res chain seq x y z
N MET A 1 -15.43 -2.08 17.89
CA MET A 1 -14.01 -2.25 18.26
C MET A 1 -13.42 -0.85 18.21
N ALA A 2 -13.20 -0.21 19.36
CA ALA A 2 -12.70 1.16 19.39
C ALA A 2 -11.19 1.13 19.18
N CYS A 3 -10.72 1.77 18.12
CA CYS A 3 -9.31 1.90 17.84
C CYS A 3 -8.74 3.03 18.70
N HIS A 4 -7.74 2.72 19.52
CA HIS A 4 -6.98 3.75 20.24
C HIS A 4 -6.11 4.52 19.24
N GLU A 5 -6.09 5.84 19.35
CA GLU A 5 -5.19 6.72 18.59
C GLU A 5 -3.73 6.35 18.93
N THR A 6 -3.06 5.66 18.01
CA THR A 6 -1.60 5.61 17.99
C THR A 6 -1.10 6.55 16.93
N ALA A 7 -0.37 7.57 17.38
CA ALA A 7 0.20 8.64 16.57
C ALA A 7 0.98 8.10 15.37
N THR A 8 0.68 8.64 14.20
CA THR A 8 1.42 8.44 12.96
C THR A 8 2.76 9.18 13.05
N SER A 9 3.83 8.43 13.33
CA SER A 9 5.19 8.93 13.12
C SER A 9 5.48 8.88 11.63
N GLY A 10 5.13 9.95 10.91
CA GLY A 10 5.47 10.12 9.50
C GLY A 10 6.99 10.11 9.31
N VAL A 11 7.51 9.12 8.61
CA VAL A 11 8.86 9.14 8.07
C VAL A 11 8.74 9.30 6.56
N SER A 12 9.04 10.52 6.10
CA SER A 12 9.28 10.83 4.69
C SER A 12 10.59 10.17 4.27
N GLY A 13 10.51 9.19 3.36
CA GLY A 13 11.67 8.56 2.74
C GLY A 13 11.64 8.78 1.24
N ALA A 14 12.67 9.45 0.72
CA ALA A 14 12.84 9.73 -0.70
C ALA A 14 12.96 8.46 -1.54
N ALA A 15 12.49 8.55 -2.79
CA ALA A 15 12.71 7.59 -3.87
C ALA A 15 14.15 7.07 -3.87
N GLY A 16 14.35 5.77 -3.63
CA GLY A 16 15.67 5.17 -3.65
C GLY A 16 15.72 3.79 -3.02
N THR A 17 16.28 2.84 -3.76
CA THR A 17 16.69 1.50 -3.35
C THR A 17 17.00 1.35 -1.85
N TYR A 18 16.52 0.28 -1.20
CA TYR A 18 16.73 -0.10 0.22
C TYR A 18 18.19 -0.14 0.71
N ARG A 19 19.15 0.09 -0.19
CA ARG A 19 20.58 0.10 0.07
C ARG A 19 20.90 1.19 1.09
N GLY A 20 21.01 0.80 2.36
CA GLY A 20 21.45 1.67 3.46
C GLY A 20 20.48 1.72 4.64
N LYS A 21 19.25 1.23 4.50
CA LYS A 21 18.34 1.05 5.65
C LYS A 21 18.75 -0.20 6.43
N ILE A 22 18.81 -0.09 7.76
CA ILE A 22 18.94 -1.25 8.64
C ILE A 22 17.56 -1.84 8.92
N ALA A 23 17.48 -3.10 9.35
CA ALA A 23 16.21 -3.83 9.49
C ALA A 23 15.12 -3.13 10.33
N ARG A 24 15.50 -2.21 11.23
CA ARG A 24 14.56 -1.44 12.06
C ARG A 24 13.89 -0.28 11.31
N ASP A 25 14.45 0.12 10.19
CA ASP A 25 14.02 1.29 9.41
C ASP A 25 13.24 0.89 8.15
N ILE A 26 13.03 -0.41 7.94
CA ILE A 26 12.29 -0.95 6.78
C ILE A 26 10.80 -0.99 7.11
N GLY A 27 10.01 -0.26 6.33
CA GLY A 27 8.56 -0.18 6.43
C GLY A 27 7.81 -1.05 5.43
N ILE A 28 6.48 -0.95 5.44
CA ILE A 28 5.61 -1.62 4.47
C ILE A 28 5.70 -0.98 3.08
N ASP A 29 5.91 0.33 3.03
CA ASP A 29 6.22 1.09 1.80
C ASP A 29 7.47 0.56 1.11
N ASP A 30 8.51 0.25 1.90
CA ASP A 30 9.72 -0.37 1.36
C ASP A 30 9.42 -1.74 0.75
N LEU A 31 8.67 -2.59 1.46
CA LEU A 31 8.24 -3.89 0.93
C LEU A 31 7.42 -3.73 -0.36
N LEU A 32 6.47 -2.79 -0.39
CA LEU A 32 5.63 -2.54 -1.55
C LEU A 32 6.45 -2.10 -2.76
N ALA A 33 7.38 -1.15 -2.57
CA ALA A 33 8.31 -0.74 -3.62
C ALA A 33 9.13 -1.93 -4.18
N SER A 34 9.37 -2.98 -3.36
CA SER A 34 10.27 -4.08 -3.74
C SER A 34 9.60 -5.09 -4.66
N ILE A 35 8.28 -4.98 -4.79
CA ILE A 35 7.46 -5.78 -5.69
C ILE A 35 7.58 -5.24 -7.12
N ALA A 36 7.91 -3.96 -7.30
CA ALA A 36 8.04 -3.33 -8.60
C ALA A 36 9.01 -4.11 -9.52
N PRO A 37 8.71 -4.23 -10.82
CA PRO A 37 7.59 -3.61 -11.54
C PRO A 37 6.31 -4.45 -11.57
N ARG A 38 6.23 -5.55 -10.81
CA ARG A 38 5.02 -6.42 -10.82
C ARG A 38 3.83 -5.67 -10.22
N PRO A 39 2.61 -5.83 -10.75
CA PRO A 39 1.44 -5.13 -10.26
C PRO A 39 0.97 -5.70 -8.90
N PRO A 40 0.96 -4.92 -7.81
CA PRO A 40 0.27 -5.28 -6.58
C PRO A 40 -1.13 -4.63 -6.53
N LEU A 41 -1.98 -5.15 -5.66
CA LEU A 41 -3.21 -4.49 -5.22
C LEU A 41 -3.15 -4.23 -3.72
N ILE A 42 -3.34 -2.98 -3.33
CA ILE A 42 -3.55 -2.56 -1.93
C ILE A 42 -5.02 -2.20 -1.76
N ALA A 43 -5.71 -2.89 -0.86
CA ALA A 43 -7.11 -2.65 -0.52
C ALA A 43 -7.22 -2.32 0.98
N ALA A 44 -7.71 -1.13 1.31
CA ALA A 44 -7.84 -0.66 2.69
C ALA A 44 -9.22 -0.05 2.96
N GLY A 45 -9.66 -0.09 4.20
CA GLY A 45 -10.87 0.61 4.65
C GLY A 45 -10.54 2.00 5.18
N GLU A 46 -11.33 3.00 4.80
CA GLU A 46 -11.19 4.40 5.27
C GLU A 46 -11.19 4.52 6.79
N THR A 47 -11.98 3.70 7.48
CA THR A 47 -12.07 3.70 8.95
C THR A 47 -11.39 2.47 9.57
N ASP A 48 -10.52 1.79 8.83
CA ASP A 48 -9.73 0.67 9.36
C ASP A 48 -8.46 1.19 10.04
N CYS A 49 -8.43 1.14 11.38
CA CYS A 49 -7.29 1.65 12.13
C CYS A 49 -6.00 0.84 11.96
N TYR A 50 -6.08 -0.40 11.46
CA TYR A 50 -4.89 -1.19 11.15
C TYR A 50 -4.26 -0.80 9.81
N ALA A 51 -4.96 -0.01 8.99
CA ALA A 51 -4.54 0.43 7.67
C ALA A 51 -4.61 1.95 7.52
N ALA A 52 -4.51 2.69 8.63
CA ALA A 52 -4.64 4.15 8.66
C ALA A 52 -3.58 4.89 7.83
N ASP A 53 -2.45 4.25 7.55
CA ASP A 53 -1.33 4.75 6.76
C ASP A 53 -1.31 4.23 5.31
N ALA A 54 -2.37 3.53 4.86
CA ALA A 54 -2.41 2.90 3.54
C ALA A 54 -2.15 3.88 2.38
N GLU A 55 -2.77 5.07 2.40
CA GLU A 55 -2.55 6.10 1.37
C GLU A 55 -1.09 6.59 1.37
N GLN A 56 -0.51 6.80 2.55
CA GLN A 56 0.88 7.22 2.69
C GLN A 56 1.83 6.14 2.16
N ILE A 57 1.58 4.86 2.48
CA ILE A 57 2.36 3.72 2.01
C ILE A 57 2.32 3.64 0.47
N ILE A 58 1.13 3.76 -0.13
CA ILE A 58 0.95 3.73 -1.59
C ILE A 58 1.72 4.89 -2.24
N GLY A 59 1.54 6.11 -1.72
CA GLY A 59 2.23 7.29 -2.24
C GLY A 59 3.75 7.21 -2.13
N SER A 60 4.26 6.65 -1.03
CA SER A 60 5.71 6.49 -0.81
C SER A 60 6.32 5.45 -1.76
N ALA A 61 5.60 4.36 -2.04
CA ALA A 61 6.07 3.30 -2.93
C ALA A 61 5.98 3.67 -4.43
N ALA A 62 5.09 4.61 -4.81
CA ALA A 62 4.83 4.96 -6.21
C ALA A 62 6.09 5.37 -6.99
N ALA A 63 7.04 6.06 -6.33
CA ALA A 63 8.27 6.50 -7.00
C ALA A 63 9.10 5.32 -7.58
N ALA A 64 9.16 4.17 -6.89
CA ALA A 64 9.88 3.00 -7.38
C ALA A 64 9.22 2.38 -8.63
N TYR A 65 7.89 2.49 -8.74
CA TYR A 65 7.15 2.06 -9.92
C TYR A 65 7.36 3.01 -11.10
N GLU A 66 7.33 4.33 -10.86
CA GLU A 66 7.60 5.35 -11.88
C GLU A 66 9.01 5.25 -12.46
N GLU A 67 10.03 5.05 -11.61
CA GLU A 67 11.43 4.88 -12.04
C GLU A 67 11.62 3.70 -12.99
N LEU A 68 10.79 2.66 -12.86
CA LEU A 68 10.82 1.47 -13.70
C LEU A 68 9.86 1.55 -14.90
N GLY A 69 9.21 2.69 -15.12
CA GLY A 69 8.23 2.89 -16.19
C GLY A 69 6.95 2.07 -15.99
N ALA A 70 6.62 1.74 -14.74
CA ALA A 70 5.51 0.87 -14.34
C ALA A 70 4.54 1.58 -13.37
N GLY A 71 4.41 2.91 -13.45
CA GLY A 71 3.53 3.71 -12.58
C GLY A 71 2.09 3.18 -12.50
N ASP A 72 1.55 2.76 -13.64
CA ASP A 72 0.18 2.21 -13.74
C ASP A 72 0.02 0.81 -13.12
N ALA A 73 1.11 0.14 -12.74
CA ALA A 73 1.07 -1.20 -12.16
C ALA A 73 0.68 -1.18 -10.67
N LEU A 74 0.98 -0.10 -9.94
CA LEU A 74 0.63 0.04 -8.53
C LEU A 74 -0.84 0.47 -8.39
N ARG A 75 -1.70 -0.44 -7.89
CA ARG A 75 -3.11 -0.14 -7.66
C ARG A 75 -3.42 -0.07 -6.17
N GLY A 76 -3.89 1.09 -5.72
CA GLY A 76 -4.42 1.30 -4.37
C GLY A 76 -5.90 1.69 -4.42
N THR A 77 -6.73 1.02 -3.62
CA THR A 77 -8.15 1.36 -3.48
C THR A 77 -8.52 1.50 -2.00
N ILE A 78 -9.01 2.68 -1.63
CA ILE A 78 -9.57 2.96 -0.32
C ILE A 78 -11.09 2.83 -0.41
N TYR A 79 -11.65 1.97 0.44
CA TYR A 79 -13.07 1.65 0.45
C TYR A 79 -13.74 2.27 1.67
N PRO A 80 -15.01 2.68 1.57
CA PRO A 80 -15.79 3.08 2.73
C PRO A 80 -15.84 1.97 3.79
N GLY A 81 -15.88 2.37 5.06
CA GLY A 81 -16.00 1.48 6.21
C GLY A 81 -14.66 0.92 6.73
N GLY A 82 -14.76 -0.02 7.67
CA GLY A 82 -13.60 -0.52 8.43
C GLY A 82 -12.92 -1.75 7.83
N HIS A 83 -12.44 -2.63 8.71
CA HIS A 83 -11.58 -3.78 8.38
C HIS A 83 -12.24 -4.89 7.54
N ALA A 84 -13.57 -4.97 7.50
CA ALA A 84 -14.26 -6.11 6.90
C ALA A 84 -13.98 -6.26 5.39
N LEU A 85 -13.78 -7.50 4.94
CA LEU A 85 -13.80 -7.84 3.51
C LEU A 85 -15.27 -7.86 3.04
N THR A 86 -15.72 -6.76 2.44
CA THR A 86 -17.06 -6.67 1.86
C THR A 86 -17.15 -7.42 0.53
N GLN A 87 -18.37 -7.73 0.08
CA GLN A 87 -18.59 -8.34 -1.23
C GLN A 87 -17.95 -7.51 -2.36
N GLN A 88 -18.12 -6.18 -2.31
CA GLN A 88 -17.49 -5.28 -3.27
C GLN A 88 -15.96 -5.42 -3.28
N ARG A 89 -15.31 -5.40 -2.11
CA ARG A 89 -13.84 -5.55 -2.02
C ARG A 89 -13.39 -6.91 -2.54
N HIS A 90 -14.12 -7.97 -2.22
CA HIS A 90 -13.85 -9.31 -2.72
C HIS A 90 -13.91 -9.35 -4.26
N ASP A 91 -14.98 -8.83 -4.85
CA ASP A 91 -15.18 -8.84 -6.30
C ASP A 91 -14.10 -8.02 -7.01
N ASP A 92 -13.73 -6.87 -6.46
CA ASP A 92 -12.64 -6.04 -6.99
C ASP A 92 -11.28 -6.73 -6.92
N ILE A 93 -10.99 -7.48 -5.85
CA ILE A 93 -9.76 -8.31 -5.74
C ILE A 93 -9.75 -9.40 -6.81
N VAL A 94 -10.85 -10.14 -6.98
CA VAL A 94 -10.94 -11.21 -7.98
C VAL A 94 -10.81 -10.64 -9.39
N ASN A 95 -11.48 -9.53 -9.69
CA ASN A 95 -11.40 -8.85 -10.97
C ASN A 95 -9.97 -8.38 -11.26
N TRP A 96 -9.27 -7.86 -10.25
CA TRP A 96 -7.85 -7.50 -10.38
C TRP A 96 -6.98 -8.73 -10.68
N ILE A 97 -7.16 -9.86 -9.99
CA ILE A 97 -6.40 -11.09 -10.27
C ILE A 97 -6.63 -11.53 -11.71
N VAL A 98 -7.88 -11.55 -12.19
CA VAL A 98 -8.21 -11.96 -13.56
C VAL A 98 -7.61 -11.02 -14.60
N ALA A 99 -7.55 -9.71 -14.31
CA ALA A 99 -6.98 -8.72 -15.23
C ALA A 99 -5.44 -8.71 -15.25
N THR A 100 -4.78 -9.28 -14.23
CA THR A 100 -3.32 -9.24 -14.07
C THR A 100 -2.64 -10.61 -14.21
N ALA A 101 -3.41 -11.68 -14.32
CA ALA A 101 -2.96 -13.04 -14.66
C ALA A 101 -2.52 -13.14 -16.13
#